data_AF-A0A2R4MJ76-F1
#
_entry.id   AF-A0A2R4MJ76-F1
#
_cell.length_a   1.000
_cell.length_b   1.000
_cell.length_c   1.000
_cell.angle_alpha   90.00
_cell.angle_beta   90.00
_cell.angle_gamma   90.00
#
_symmetry.space_group_name_H-M   'P 1'
#
loop_
_entity.id
_entity.type
_entity.pdbx_description
1 polymer ?
#
loop_
_entity_poly.entity_id
_entity_poly.type
_entity_poly.pdbx_seq_one_letter_code
_entity_poly.pdbx_strand_id
1 'polypeptide(L)'
;MFDQTSADETGDKGSADPDLQFYYETLIEADYNNCHSDDTFESLKDRARFSKEARSLLRDWMKVAAQRAQASDIATKKQKQD
;
A
#
# COMPACT_ATOMS: atom_id res chain seq x y z
N MET A 1 31.58 15.34 -6.98
CA MET A 1 31.54 14.80 -5.60
C MET A 1 30.22 14.08 -5.45
N PHE A 2 30.15 12.88 -6.00
CA PHE A 2 29.00 11.97 -5.96
C PHE A 2 29.59 10.60 -6.27
N ASP A 3 29.75 9.76 -5.26
CA ASP A 3 29.72 8.31 -5.36
C ASP A 3 29.88 7.73 -3.94
N GLN A 4 28.81 7.17 -3.40
CA GLN A 4 28.80 5.79 -2.91
C GLN A 4 27.37 5.47 -2.46
N THR A 5 26.65 4.79 -3.34
CA THR A 5 25.51 3.94 -3.03
C THR A 5 25.92 2.92 -1.97
N SER A 6 25.41 3.07 -0.74
CA SER A 6 25.36 1.97 0.22
C SER A 6 23.96 1.36 0.15
N ALA A 7 23.80 0.44 -0.79
CA ALA A 7 22.68 -0.49 -0.79
C ALA A 7 22.98 -1.55 0.28
N ASP A 8 22.91 -1.16 1.55
CA ASP A 8 22.91 -2.07 2.69
C ASP A 8 22.10 -1.46 3.82
N GLU A 9 20.80 -1.35 3.58
CA GLU A 9 19.82 -1.32 4.66
C GLU A 9 18.83 -2.43 4.32
N THR A 10 19.31 -3.68 4.39
CA THR A 10 18.45 -4.84 4.63
C THR A 10 17.91 -4.72 6.06
N GLY A 11 17.08 -3.70 6.26
CA GLY A 11 16.28 -3.51 7.45
C GLY A 11 15.14 -4.50 7.36
N ASP A 12 15.31 -5.64 8.03
CA ASP A 12 14.26 -6.50 8.53
C ASP A 12 13.03 -5.68 8.94
N LYS A 13 12.09 -5.48 8.01
CA LYS A 13 10.75 -4.95 8.25
C LYS A 13 9.78 -6.10 8.08
N GLY A 14 9.75 -6.94 9.11
CA GLY A 14 8.67 -7.83 9.50
C GLY A 14 7.84 -8.44 8.37
N SER A 15 8.21 -9.65 7.97
CA SER A 15 7.35 -10.79 7.57
C SER A 15 5.97 -10.51 6.94
N ALA A 16 5.86 -9.48 6.11
CA ALA A 16 4.75 -9.28 5.18
C ALA A 16 5.36 -9.46 3.80
N ASP A 17 4.97 -10.54 3.14
CA ASP A 17 5.39 -10.90 1.79
C ASP A 17 5.49 -9.63 0.93
N PRO A 18 6.66 -9.27 0.39
CA PRO A 18 6.84 -8.00 -0.33
C PRO A 18 5.89 -7.92 -1.53
N ASP A 19 5.53 -9.08 -2.10
CA ASP A 19 4.54 -9.22 -3.15
C ASP A 19 3.13 -8.82 -2.67
N LEU A 20 2.76 -9.22 -1.46
CA LEU A 20 1.47 -8.89 -0.85
C LEU A 20 1.37 -7.40 -0.49
N GLN A 21 2.47 -6.79 -0.01
CA GLN A 21 2.52 -5.34 0.20
C GLN A 21 2.35 -4.59 -1.12
N PHE A 22 3.10 -4.97 -2.16
CA PHE A 22 2.99 -4.34 -3.47
C PHE A 22 1.58 -4.50 -4.07
N TYR A 23 0.97 -5.67 -3.91
CA TYR A 23 -0.42 -5.93 -4.31
C TYR A 23 -1.42 -5.03 -3.58
N TYR A 24 -1.30 -4.89 -2.27
CA TYR A 24 -2.15 -3.98 -1.49
C TYR A 24 -1.93 -2.52 -1.86
N GLU A 25 -0.67 -2.10 -2.06
CA GLU A 25 -0.33 -0.76 -2.53
C GLU A 25 -0.95 -0.46 -3.89
N THR A 26 -0.89 -1.40 -4.84
CA THR A 26 -1.52 -1.25 -6.16
C THR A 26 -3.04 -1.10 -6.05
N LEU A 27 -3.68 -1.87 -5.17
CA LEU A 27 -5.13 -1.80 -4.96
C LEU A 27 -5.57 -0.44 -4.39
N ILE A 28 -4.83 0.10 -3.42
CA ILE A 28 -5.17 1.39 -2.80
C ILE A 28 -4.66 2.58 -3.58
N GLU A 29 -3.60 2.45 -4.36
CA GLU A 29 -3.10 3.53 -5.21
C GLU A 29 -4.14 3.92 -6.26
N ALA A 30 -4.77 2.93 -6.92
CA ALA A 30 -5.86 3.17 -7.85
C ALA A 30 -7.05 3.87 -7.18
N ASP A 31 -7.41 3.43 -5.97
CA ASP A 31 -8.55 4.00 -5.22
C ASP A 31 -8.23 5.40 -4.66
N TYR A 32 -7.01 5.60 -4.19
CA TYR A 32 -6.49 6.87 -3.70
C TYR A 32 -6.47 7.90 -4.82
N ASN A 33 -5.91 7.57 -5.99
CA ASN A 33 -5.85 8.47 -7.14
C ASN A 33 -7.26 8.80 -7.68
N ASN A 34 -8.22 7.87 -7.59
CA ASN A 34 -9.61 8.13 -7.97
C ASN A 34 -10.30 9.13 -7.01
N CYS A 35 -9.97 9.06 -5.72
CA CYS A 35 -10.52 9.97 -4.71
C CYS A 35 -9.76 11.31 -4.64
N HIS A 36 -8.46 11.29 -4.96
CA HIS A 36 -7.56 12.43 -4.90
C HIS A 36 -6.84 12.56 -6.25
N SER A 37 -7.47 13.25 -7.20
CA SER A 37 -6.81 13.55 -8.48
C SER A 37 -5.67 14.57 -8.36
N ASP A 38 -5.58 15.26 -7.22
CA ASP A 38 -4.59 16.31 -6.92
C ASP A 38 -3.41 15.80 -6.07
N ASP A 39 -3.52 14.60 -5.48
CA ASP A 39 -2.50 14.04 -4.59
C ASP A 39 -2.19 12.58 -4.97
N THR A 40 -0.93 12.16 -4.79
CA THR A 40 -0.51 10.81 -5.16
C THR A 40 -0.21 9.96 -3.93
N PHE A 41 -0.41 8.65 -4.06
CA PHE A 41 -0.10 7.72 -2.98
C PHE A 41 1.39 7.76 -2.58
N GLU A 42 2.29 8.04 -3.52
CA GLU A 42 3.71 8.30 -3.24
C GLU A 42 3.93 9.54 -2.37
N SER A 43 3.20 10.64 -2.64
CA SER A 43 3.23 11.85 -1.82
C SER A 43 2.71 11.59 -0.41
N LEU A 44 1.67 10.76 -0.27
CA LEU A 44 1.18 10.30 1.02
C LEU A 44 2.23 9.49 1.79
N LYS A 45 2.96 8.60 1.12
CA LYS A 45 4.06 7.82 1.72
C LYS A 45 5.19 8.71 2.21
N ASP A 46 5.57 9.72 1.43
CA ASP A 46 6.61 10.68 1.85
C ASP A 46 6.13 11.52 3.04
N ARG A 47 4.91 12.06 2.99
CA ARG A 47 4.31 12.80 4.11
C ARG A 47 4.12 11.94 5.37
N ALA A 48 3.90 10.63 5.24
CA ALA A 48 3.83 9.70 6.35
C ALA A 48 5.17 9.57 7.09
N ARG A 49 6.30 9.95 6.50
CA ARG A 49 7.57 10.02 7.24
C ARG A 49 7.61 11.18 8.22
N PHE A 50 6.96 12.28 7.88
CA PHE A 50 7.02 13.53 8.62
C PHE A 50 5.82 13.76 9.54
N SER A 51 4.61 13.33 9.14
CA SER A 51 3.37 13.59 9.88
C SER A 51 2.79 12.34 10.53
N LYS A 52 2.33 12.47 11.78
CA LYS A 52 1.58 11.41 12.46
C LYS A 52 0.22 11.16 11.78
N GLU A 53 -0.40 12.21 11.24
CA GLU A 53 -1.70 12.12 10.57
C GLU A 53 -1.58 11.34 9.26
N ALA A 54 -0.53 11.60 8.47
CA ALA A 54 -0.26 10.85 7.25
C ALA A 54 0.08 9.37 7.55
N ARG A 55 0.73 9.07 8.68
CA ARG A 55 0.94 7.67 9.12
C ARG A 55 -0.35 6.95 9.45
N SER A 56 -1.26 7.61 10.18
CA SER A 56 -2.58 7.03 10.45
C SER A 56 -3.39 6.85 9.17
N LEU A 57 -3.29 7.78 8.22
CA LEU A 57 -3.99 7.70 6.96
C LEU A 57 -3.48 6.52 6.11
N LEU A 58 -2.15 6.35 5.99
CA LEU A 58 -1.55 5.22 5.29
C LEU A 58 -1.98 3.87 5.91
N ARG A 59 -2.03 3.81 7.24
CA ARG A 59 -2.49 2.61 7.97
C ARG A 59 -3.96 2.30 7.71
N ASP A 60 -4.80 3.31 7.59
CA ASP A 60 -6.22 3.12 7.30
C ASP A 60 -6.42 2.61 5.87
N TRP A 61 -5.70 3.20 4.90
CA TRP A 61 -5.68 2.72 3.52
C TRP A 61 -5.25 1.25 3.42
N MET A 62 -4.19 0.83 4.13
CA MET A 62 -3.80 -0.59 4.13
C MET A 62 -4.89 -1.53 4.66
N LYS A 63 -5.71 -1.09 5.63
CA LYS A 63 -6.88 -1.88 6.08
C LYS A 63 -7.97 -1.96 5.02
N VAL A 64 -8.18 -0.89 4.26
CA VAL A 64 -9.11 -0.89 3.12
C VAL A 64 -8.59 -1.86 2.04
N ALA A 65 -7.29 -1.87 1.76
CA ALA A 65 -6.64 -2.82 0.85
C ALA A 65 -6.92 -4.27 1.26
N ALA A 66 -6.68 -4.60 2.52
CA ALA A 66 -6.88 -5.94 3.06
C ALA A 66 -8.35 -6.39 3.02
N GLN A 67 -9.28 -5.48 3.30
CA GLN A 67 -10.72 -5.76 3.17
C GLN A 67 -11.12 -5.98 1.71
N ARG A 68 -10.55 -5.20 0.78
CA ARG A 68 -10.87 -5.30 -0.65
C ARG A 68 -10.27 -6.53 -1.30
N ALA A 69 -9.07 -6.94 -0.89
CA ALA A 69 -8.47 -8.20 -1.29
C ALA A 69 -9.31 -9.39 -0.82
N GLN A 70 -9.78 -9.36 0.43
CA GLN A 70 -10.71 -10.37 0.95
C GLN A 70 -12.04 -10.36 0.18
N ALA A 71 -12.62 -9.19 -0.10
CA ALA A 71 -13.85 -9.10 -0.88
C ALA A 71 -13.69 -9.62 -2.31
N SER A 72 -12.53 -9.38 -2.93
CA SER A 72 -12.21 -9.86 -4.28
C SER A 72 -12.01 -11.39 -4.30
N ASP A 73 -11.39 -11.97 -3.27
CA ASP A 73 -11.27 -13.43 -3.10
C ASP A 73 -12.63 -14.10 -2.82
N ILE A 74 -13.50 -13.46 -2.05
CA ILE A 74 -14.87 -13.95 -1.80
C ILE A 74 -15.72 -13.86 -3.09
N ALA A 75 -15.53 -12.81 -3.89
CA ALA A 75 -16.27 -12.61 -5.13
C ALA A 75 -15.93 -13.68 -6.18
N THR A 76 -14.66 -14.08 -6.32
CA THR A 76 -14.26 -15.17 -7.22
C THR A 76 -14.79 -16.53 -6.76
N LYS A 77 -14.94 -16.73 -5.45
CA LYS A 77 -15.51 -17.96 -4.88
C LYS A 77 -17.02 -18.11 -5.11
N LYS A 78 -17.73 -16.99 -5.31
CA LYS A 78 -19.19 -16.96 -5.54
C LYS A 78 -19.62 -17.28 -6.98
N GLN A 79 -18.69 -17.34 -7.95
CA GLN A 79 -18.99 -17.63 -9.35
C GLN A 79 -18.98 -19.13 -9.73
N LYS A 80 -18.64 -20.03 -8.79
CA LYS A 80 -18.68 -21.49 -9.02
C LYS A 80 -19.65 -22.21 -8.09
N GLN A 81 -20.80 -21.57 -7.87
CA GLN A 81 -21.93 -22.19 -7.20
C GLN A 81 -23.23 -21.68 -7.83
N ASP A 82 -23.39 -22.00 -9.12
CA ASP A 82 -24.68 -22.07 -9.81
C ASP A 82 -24.71 -23.38 -10.62
#